data_AF-A0A917JTQ3-F1
#
_entry.id   AF-A0A917JTQ3-F1
#
_cell.length_a   1.000
_cell.length_b   1.000
_cell.length_c   1.000
_cell.angle_alpha   90.00
_cell.angle_beta   90.00
_cell.angle_gamma   90.00
#
_symmetry.space_group_name_H-M   'P 1'
#
loop_
_entity.id
_entity.type
_entity.pdbx_description
1 polymer ?
#
loop_
_entity_poly.entity_id
_entity_poly.type
_entity_poly.pdbx_seq_one_letter_code
_entity_poly.pdbx_strand_id
1 'polypeptide(L)'
;MIRIILTLLAWGLSFTADSAVIMQYHHVSSDTPAITSVSPKQFKAHMQYLAQEGFQVVPLSTIVESIRKGQDLPEKTVAITFDDGYQNIADNAHPILKEYGFPYTLFVATDPIEKNYSEMMSWETLLQLTQEGAELANHTLGHEHLLRRLEGEDKVNWLKRIESNVLETESLIAQKTGVSLKILAYPYGEYNSDIQNLLKQHGYAAVGQQSGAAGPYSDLTAIPRFPVAGPYAKLQSLKVKLHSLNMPVLSISPAEPELGASQWRPTLTVTLDMTDIAQQQVMCFIQGQGAKQPTWINKNQFSIQADTDLSAGRSRYNCTSPSRATGNYYWFSQPWFRPLDNGEWPAE
;
A
#
# COMPACT_ATOMS: atom_id res chain seq x y z
N MET A 1 -3.09 -34.97 51.35
CA MET A 1 -2.00 -34.34 50.57
C MET A 1 -2.60 -33.77 49.30
N ILE A 2 -2.82 -32.45 49.27
CA ILE A 2 -3.40 -31.73 48.13
C ILE A 2 -2.25 -31.46 47.14
N ARG A 3 -2.31 -32.03 45.94
CA ARG A 3 -1.38 -31.73 44.85
C ARG A 3 -1.84 -30.46 44.14
N ILE A 4 -1.11 -29.37 44.33
CA ILE A 4 -1.26 -28.15 43.55
C ILE A 4 -0.52 -28.37 42.22
N ILE A 5 -1.26 -28.42 41.12
CA ILE A 5 -0.71 -28.42 39.77
C ILE A 5 -0.45 -26.94 39.41
N LEU A 6 0.82 -26.52 39.42
CA LEU A 6 1.21 -25.24 38.83
C LEU A 6 1.21 -25.40 37.30
N THR A 7 0.20 -24.84 36.65
CA THR A 7 0.24 -24.51 35.23
C THR A 7 1.16 -23.31 35.03
N LEU A 8 2.37 -23.56 34.51
CA LEU A 8 3.23 -22.52 33.96
C LEU A 8 2.56 -21.95 32.70
N LEU A 9 1.94 -20.77 32.81
CA LEU A 9 1.67 -19.94 31.65
C LEU A 9 3.02 -19.48 31.09
N ALA A 10 3.44 -20.09 29.99
CA ALA A 10 4.52 -19.55 29.18
C ALA A 10 4.01 -18.25 28.54
N TRP A 11 4.35 -17.11 29.14
CA TRP A 11 4.30 -15.83 28.44
C TRP A 11 5.39 -15.88 27.38
N GLY A 12 4.99 -16.18 26.14
CA GLY A 12 5.86 -15.98 24.99
C GLY A 12 6.27 -14.51 24.97
N LEU A 13 7.57 -14.25 24.98
CA LEU A 13 8.11 -12.94 24.64
C LEU A 13 7.68 -12.65 23.21
N SER A 14 6.60 -11.88 23.03
CA SER A 14 6.30 -11.28 21.73
C SER A 14 7.39 -10.25 21.46
N PHE A 15 8.32 -10.59 20.60
CA PHE A 15 9.19 -9.60 19.98
C PHE A 15 8.29 -8.74 19.10
N THR A 16 8.19 -7.46 19.44
CA THR A 16 7.47 -6.48 18.62
C THR A 16 8.38 -6.09 17.47
N ALA A 17 7.85 -6.18 16.26
CA ALA A 17 8.46 -5.54 15.11
C ALA A 17 7.45 -4.56 14.58
N ASP A 18 7.80 -3.29 14.60
CA ASP A 18 6.94 -2.16 14.26
C ASP A 18 6.68 -2.05 12.75
N SER A 19 6.30 -3.17 12.12
CA SER A 19 6.28 -3.34 10.67
C SER A 19 5.26 -4.39 10.25
N ALA A 20 4.44 -4.04 9.27
CA ALA A 20 3.59 -4.96 8.53
C ALA A 20 3.79 -4.80 7.03
N VAL A 21 3.68 -5.91 6.31
CA VAL A 21 3.76 -5.92 4.85
C VAL A 21 2.35 -6.01 4.26
N ILE A 22 1.98 -5.01 3.46
CA ILE A 22 0.69 -5.00 2.76
C ILE A 22 0.93 -5.44 1.32
N MET A 23 0.34 -6.57 0.95
CA MET A 23 0.46 -7.17 -0.38
C MET A 23 -0.67 -6.66 -1.27
N GLN A 24 -0.32 -6.13 -2.44
CA GLN A 24 -1.27 -5.64 -3.43
C GLN A 24 -1.34 -6.59 -4.63
N TYR A 25 -2.53 -7.12 -4.86
CA TYR A 25 -2.92 -7.86 -6.06
C TYR A 25 -4.01 -7.10 -6.83
N HIS A 26 -4.25 -7.47 -8.08
CA HIS A 26 -5.45 -7.02 -8.83
C HIS A 26 -6.19 -8.26 -9.34
N HIS A 27 -5.56 -9.00 -10.26
CA HIS A 27 -6.13 -10.24 -10.78
C HIS A 27 -5.43 -11.48 -10.21
N VAL A 28 -6.23 -12.50 -9.92
CA VAL A 28 -5.76 -13.89 -9.75
C VAL A 28 -6.29 -14.70 -10.92
N SER A 29 -5.58 -14.64 -12.05
CA SER A 29 -5.97 -15.29 -13.30
C SER A 29 -4.75 -15.51 -14.19
N SER A 30 -4.85 -16.50 -15.09
CA SER A 30 -3.86 -16.74 -16.15
C SER A 30 -4.26 -16.10 -17.49
N ASP A 31 -5.49 -15.58 -17.58
CA ASP A 31 -6.12 -15.14 -18.84
C ASP A 31 -6.25 -13.61 -18.94
N THR A 32 -5.84 -12.87 -17.91
CA THR A 32 -5.82 -11.40 -17.85
C THR A 32 -4.43 -10.84 -18.14
N PRO A 33 -4.29 -9.52 -18.41
CA PRO A 33 -2.98 -8.92 -18.71
C PRO A 33 -1.93 -9.23 -17.64
N ALA A 34 -0.81 -9.81 -18.07
CA ALA A 34 0.20 -10.35 -17.15
C ALA A 34 0.80 -9.31 -16.20
N ILE A 35 0.81 -8.03 -16.57
CA ILE A 35 1.44 -6.95 -15.79
C ILE A 35 0.75 -6.71 -14.43
N THR A 36 -0.57 -6.91 -14.35
CA THR A 36 -1.40 -6.78 -13.13
C THR A 36 -1.93 -8.11 -12.60
N SER A 37 -1.48 -9.23 -13.17
CA SER A 37 -1.99 -10.57 -12.84
C SER A 37 -0.97 -11.44 -12.11
N VAL A 38 -1.49 -12.33 -11.26
CA VAL A 38 -0.80 -13.52 -10.78
C VAL A 38 -1.63 -14.75 -11.12
N SER A 39 -1.00 -15.85 -11.54
CA SER A 39 -1.75 -17.09 -11.76
C SER A 39 -2.29 -17.66 -10.44
N PRO A 40 -3.42 -18.40 -10.44
CA PRO A 40 -3.93 -19.07 -9.22
C PRO A 40 -2.90 -19.98 -8.56
N LYS A 41 -2.06 -20.66 -9.36
CA LYS A 41 -0.96 -21.51 -8.86
C LYS A 41 0.10 -20.69 -8.10
N GLN A 42 0.50 -19.54 -8.63
CA GLN A 42 1.47 -18.67 -7.97
C GLN A 42 0.88 -18.05 -6.70
N PHE A 43 -0.38 -17.60 -6.77
CA PHE A 43 -1.09 -17.08 -5.60
C PHE A 43 -1.18 -18.12 -4.48
N LYS A 44 -1.54 -19.37 -4.81
CA LYS A 44 -1.51 -20.50 -3.83
C LYS A 44 -0.14 -20.69 -3.21
N ALA A 45 0.93 -20.62 -4.01
CA ALA A 45 2.29 -20.75 -3.50
C ALA A 45 2.68 -19.58 -2.56
N HIS A 46 2.15 -18.38 -2.78
CA HIS A 46 2.32 -17.26 -1.85
C HIS A 46 1.63 -17.55 -0.51
N MET A 47 0.36 -17.98 -0.54
CA MET A 47 -0.41 -18.28 0.68
C MET A 47 0.20 -19.44 1.47
N GLN A 48 0.64 -20.49 0.79
CA GLN A 48 1.37 -21.62 1.39
C GLN A 48 2.63 -21.16 2.09
N TYR A 49 3.41 -20.25 1.48
CA TYR A 49 4.60 -19.70 2.10
C TYR A 49 4.28 -18.90 3.36
N LEU A 50 3.25 -18.04 3.33
CA LEU A 50 2.81 -17.28 4.50
C LEU A 50 2.47 -18.20 5.67
N ALA A 51 1.70 -19.26 5.39
CA ALA A 51 1.31 -20.25 6.41
C ALA A 51 2.51 -21.04 6.96
N GLN A 52 3.40 -21.53 6.09
CA GLN A 52 4.55 -22.35 6.48
C GLN A 52 5.57 -21.57 7.30
N GLU A 53 5.77 -20.29 6.99
CA GLU A 53 6.74 -19.43 7.69
C GLU A 53 6.13 -18.71 8.92
N GLY A 54 4.87 -18.99 9.25
CA GLY A 54 4.19 -18.43 10.42
C GLY A 54 3.95 -16.92 10.33
N PHE A 55 3.62 -16.42 9.14
CA PHE A 55 3.13 -15.04 9.00
C PHE A 55 1.75 -14.89 9.62
N GLN A 56 1.53 -13.75 10.28
CA GLN A 56 0.25 -13.37 10.86
C GLN A 56 -0.53 -12.58 9.82
N VAL A 57 -1.41 -13.27 9.09
CA VAL A 57 -2.29 -12.60 8.12
C VAL A 57 -3.47 -11.99 8.86
N VAL A 58 -3.57 -10.66 8.83
CA VAL A 58 -4.59 -9.88 9.54
C VAL A 58 -5.39 -9.01 8.56
N PRO A 59 -6.63 -8.61 8.91
CA PRO A 59 -7.36 -7.63 8.12
C PRO A 59 -6.58 -6.31 8.02
N LEU A 60 -6.65 -5.62 6.88
CA LEU A 60 -5.93 -4.36 6.70
C LEU A 60 -6.34 -3.32 7.75
N SER A 61 -7.63 -3.30 8.12
CA SER A 61 -8.15 -2.43 9.16
C SER A 61 -7.39 -2.55 10.49
N THR A 62 -6.91 -3.76 10.84
CA THR A 62 -6.13 -4.00 12.07
C THR A 62 -4.77 -3.30 12.02
N ILE A 63 -4.09 -3.34 10.86
CA ILE A 63 -2.82 -2.63 10.67
C ILE A 63 -3.04 -1.12 10.73
N VAL A 64 -4.06 -0.62 10.02
CA VAL A 64 -4.39 0.81 9.98
C VAL A 64 -4.73 1.34 11.38
N GLU A 65 -5.55 0.61 12.14
CA GLU A 65 -5.89 0.97 13.52
C GLU A 65 -4.68 0.96 14.45
N SER A 66 -3.76 0.01 14.27
CA SER A 66 -2.52 -0.05 15.05
C SER A 66 -1.66 1.18 14.79
N ILE A 67 -1.45 1.55 13.52
CA ILE A 67 -0.72 2.77 13.13
C ILE A 67 -1.41 4.01 13.70
N ARG A 68 -2.73 4.11 13.55
CA ARG A 68 -3.54 5.24 14.05
C ARG A 68 -3.40 5.43 15.57
N LYS A 69 -3.26 4.34 16.33
CA LYS A 69 -3.12 4.35 17.79
C LYS A 69 -1.67 4.39 18.26
N GLY A 70 -0.69 4.33 17.36
CA GLY A 70 0.73 4.18 17.70
C GLY A 70 1.01 2.88 18.45
N GLN A 71 0.31 1.81 18.10
CA GLN A 71 0.48 0.48 18.69
C GLN A 71 1.45 -0.35 17.86
N ASP A 72 2.27 -1.11 18.57
CA ASP A 72 3.23 -2.04 17.99
C ASP A 72 2.50 -3.10 17.15
N LEU A 73 3.14 -3.48 16.04
CA LEU A 73 2.69 -4.58 15.20
C LEU A 73 3.46 -5.85 15.62
N PRO A 74 2.82 -7.03 15.58
CA PRO A 74 3.55 -8.28 15.77
C PRO A 74 4.57 -8.51 14.64
N GLU A 75 5.64 -9.24 14.93
CA GLU A 75 6.52 -9.77 13.89
C GLU A 75 5.75 -10.56 12.83
N LYS A 76 6.22 -10.47 11.58
CA LYS A 76 5.64 -11.18 10.42
C LYS A 76 4.15 -10.85 10.20
N THR A 77 3.70 -9.64 10.51
CA THR A 77 2.34 -9.18 10.21
C THR A 77 2.20 -8.88 8.71
N VAL A 78 1.16 -9.43 8.09
CA VAL A 78 0.85 -9.23 6.67
C VAL A 78 -0.64 -8.93 6.48
N ALA A 79 -0.96 -8.03 5.55
CA ALA A 79 -2.31 -7.91 5.01
C ALA A 79 -2.32 -8.23 3.52
N ILE A 80 -3.38 -8.89 3.07
CA ILE A 80 -3.62 -9.22 1.67
C ILE A 80 -4.70 -8.28 1.15
N THR A 81 -4.38 -7.56 0.08
CA THR A 81 -5.30 -6.59 -0.54
C THR A 81 -5.44 -6.86 -2.03
N PHE A 82 -6.64 -6.66 -2.55
CA PHE A 82 -6.93 -6.68 -3.96
C PHE A 82 -7.58 -5.37 -4.37
N ASP A 83 -7.14 -4.84 -5.50
CA ASP A 83 -7.71 -3.63 -6.10
C ASP A 83 -8.78 -4.00 -7.15
N ASP A 84 -9.58 -3.02 -7.54
CA ASP A 84 -10.61 -3.00 -8.61
C ASP A 84 -11.91 -3.82 -8.40
N GLY A 85 -11.88 -4.94 -7.70
CA GLY A 85 -13.08 -5.76 -7.45
C GLY A 85 -13.44 -6.77 -8.55
N TYR A 86 -12.43 -7.32 -9.23
CA TYR A 86 -12.61 -8.31 -10.30
C TYR A 86 -13.22 -9.65 -9.85
N GLN A 87 -14.11 -10.21 -10.66
CA GLN A 87 -14.76 -11.51 -10.44
C GLN A 87 -13.76 -12.66 -10.26
N ASN A 88 -12.60 -12.61 -10.94
CA ASN A 88 -11.59 -13.66 -10.82
C ASN A 88 -10.99 -13.77 -9.39
N ILE A 89 -11.15 -12.75 -8.54
CA ILE A 89 -10.77 -12.82 -7.14
C ILE A 89 -11.72 -13.78 -6.40
N ALA A 90 -13.03 -13.67 -6.61
CA ALA A 90 -14.01 -14.59 -6.04
C ALA A 90 -13.83 -16.01 -6.57
N ASP A 91 -13.55 -16.16 -7.87
CA ASP A 91 -13.46 -17.48 -8.51
C ASP A 91 -12.17 -18.22 -8.14
N ASN A 92 -11.05 -17.51 -8.06
CA ASN A 92 -9.73 -18.13 -7.93
C ASN A 92 -9.01 -17.84 -6.61
N ALA A 93 -9.10 -16.62 -6.09
CA ALA A 93 -8.35 -16.23 -4.89
C ALA A 93 -9.07 -16.63 -3.60
N HIS A 94 -10.37 -16.35 -3.51
CA HIS A 94 -11.19 -16.60 -2.33
C HIS A 94 -11.16 -18.06 -1.86
N PRO A 95 -11.34 -19.09 -2.73
CA PRO A 95 -11.29 -20.48 -2.28
C PRO A 95 -9.94 -20.86 -1.67
N ILE A 96 -8.85 -20.27 -2.18
CA ILE A 96 -7.51 -20.47 -1.64
C ILE A 96 -7.39 -19.77 -0.27
N LEU A 97 -7.79 -18.50 -0.16
CA LEU A 97 -7.74 -17.76 1.11
C LEU A 97 -8.55 -18.46 2.21
N LYS A 98 -9.73 -18.99 1.87
CA LYS A 98 -10.58 -19.79 2.74
C LYS A 98 -9.91 -21.08 3.22
N GLU A 99 -9.12 -21.76 2.38
CA GLU A 99 -8.32 -22.95 2.77
C GLU A 99 -7.34 -22.65 3.91
N TYR A 100 -6.76 -21.44 3.92
CA TYR A 100 -5.81 -20.99 4.96
C TYR A 100 -6.46 -20.19 6.10
N GLY A 101 -7.76 -19.86 6.01
CA GLY A 101 -8.44 -18.97 6.95
C GLY A 101 -7.88 -17.54 6.94
N PHE A 102 -7.36 -17.08 5.80
CA PHE A 102 -6.71 -15.78 5.69
C PHE A 102 -7.73 -14.68 5.35
N PRO A 103 -7.82 -13.62 6.18
CA PRO A 103 -8.62 -12.44 5.85
C PRO A 103 -7.95 -11.64 4.73
N TYR A 104 -8.74 -10.83 4.04
CA TYR A 104 -8.26 -9.97 2.98
C TYR A 104 -9.17 -8.76 2.79
N THR A 105 -8.65 -7.73 2.14
CA THR A 105 -9.40 -6.50 1.83
C THR A 105 -9.57 -6.34 0.33
N LEU A 106 -10.79 -6.06 -0.12
CA LEU A 106 -11.15 -5.71 -1.48
C LEU A 106 -11.37 -4.20 -1.57
N PHE A 107 -10.53 -3.52 -2.33
CA PHE A 107 -10.77 -2.14 -2.74
C PHE A 107 -11.64 -2.16 -3.99
N VAL A 108 -12.84 -1.59 -3.91
CA VAL A 108 -13.83 -1.66 -5.01
C VAL A 108 -14.12 -0.28 -5.60
N ALA A 109 -14.10 -0.21 -6.93
CA ALA A 109 -14.65 0.91 -7.67
C ALA A 109 -16.12 0.63 -7.96
N THR A 110 -17.03 1.47 -7.47
CA THR A 110 -18.45 1.12 -7.43
C THR A 110 -19.20 1.32 -8.75
N ASP A 111 -18.76 2.24 -9.61
CA ASP A 111 -19.43 2.52 -10.89
C ASP A 111 -19.37 1.34 -11.89
N PRO A 112 -18.23 0.66 -12.09
CA PRO A 112 -18.19 -0.58 -12.89
C PRO A 112 -19.10 -1.70 -12.37
N ILE A 113 -19.24 -1.80 -11.04
CA ILE A 113 -20.11 -2.79 -10.39
C ILE A 113 -21.58 -2.44 -10.62
N GLU A 114 -21.99 -1.19 -10.39
CA GLU A 114 -23.37 -0.73 -10.62
C GLU A 114 -23.77 -0.82 -12.10
N LYS A 115 -22.81 -0.63 -13.02
CA LYS A 115 -22.99 -0.83 -14.46
C LYS A 115 -22.97 -2.30 -14.90
N ASN A 116 -22.76 -3.24 -13.97
CA ASN A 116 -22.70 -4.69 -14.22
C ASN A 116 -21.70 -5.07 -15.32
N TYR A 117 -20.50 -4.50 -15.29
CA TYR A 117 -19.41 -4.94 -16.17
C TYR A 117 -19.08 -6.41 -15.87
N SER A 118 -18.95 -7.23 -16.93
CA SER A 118 -18.85 -8.69 -16.83
C SER A 118 -17.65 -9.21 -16.04
N GLU A 119 -16.59 -8.42 -15.99
CA GLU A 119 -15.33 -8.73 -15.31
C GLU A 119 -15.37 -8.41 -13.82
N MET A 120 -16.38 -7.66 -13.36
CA MET A 120 -16.51 -7.17 -11.99
C MET A 120 -17.43 -8.07 -11.16
N MET A 121 -17.13 -8.18 -9.87
CA MET A 121 -18.03 -8.84 -8.93
C MET A 121 -19.37 -8.10 -8.83
N SER A 122 -20.46 -8.85 -8.72
CA SER A 122 -21.75 -8.28 -8.32
C SER A 122 -21.76 -7.93 -6.82
N TRP A 123 -22.67 -7.04 -6.40
CA TRP A 123 -22.89 -6.80 -4.96
C TRP A 123 -23.28 -8.06 -4.19
N GLU A 124 -24.03 -8.98 -4.81
CA GLU A 124 -24.35 -10.27 -4.19
C GLU A 124 -23.08 -11.06 -3.87
N THR A 125 -22.15 -11.14 -4.83
CA THR A 125 -20.85 -11.79 -4.64
C THR A 125 -20.04 -11.09 -3.56
N LEU A 126 -19.93 -9.75 -3.61
CA LEU A 126 -19.19 -8.98 -2.62
C LEU A 126 -19.73 -9.20 -1.20
N LEU A 127 -21.06 -9.17 -1.01
CA LEU A 127 -21.71 -9.40 0.28
C LEU A 127 -21.57 -10.83 0.77
N GLN A 128 -21.51 -11.81 -0.13
CA GLN A 128 -21.17 -13.19 0.25
C GLN A 128 -19.73 -13.25 0.80
N LEU A 129 -18.78 -12.62 0.12
CA LEU A 129 -17.37 -12.64 0.54
C LEU A 129 -17.15 -11.96 1.89
N THR A 130 -17.90 -10.91 2.22
CA THR A 130 -17.78 -10.26 3.55
C THR A 130 -18.22 -11.17 4.70
N GLN A 131 -19.19 -12.06 4.45
CA GLN A 131 -19.60 -13.07 5.43
C GLN A 131 -18.54 -14.17 5.62
N GLU A 132 -17.58 -14.27 4.70
CA GLU A 132 -16.53 -15.29 4.70
C GLU A 132 -15.12 -14.73 5.00
N GLY A 133 -15.02 -13.48 5.47
CA GLY A 133 -13.78 -12.89 5.99
C GLY A 133 -13.15 -11.79 5.12
N ALA A 134 -13.82 -11.37 4.05
CA ALA A 134 -13.40 -10.20 3.26
C ALA A 134 -13.82 -8.88 3.90
N GLU A 135 -12.95 -7.87 3.83
CA GLU A 135 -13.29 -6.47 4.07
C GLU A 135 -13.54 -5.76 2.73
N LEU A 136 -14.53 -4.87 2.66
CA LEU A 136 -14.69 -3.96 1.52
C LEU A 136 -14.20 -2.56 1.89
N ALA A 137 -13.40 -1.98 1.01
CA ALA A 137 -12.80 -0.67 1.17
C ALA A 137 -12.89 0.13 -0.14
N ASN A 138 -12.58 1.42 -0.05
CA ASN A 138 -12.89 2.39 -1.09
C ASN A 138 -11.81 2.40 -2.19
N HIS A 139 -12.23 2.32 -3.46
CA HIS A 139 -11.34 2.52 -4.61
C HIS A 139 -11.85 3.59 -5.58
N THR A 140 -12.53 4.60 -5.03
CA THR A 140 -13.16 5.69 -5.77
C THR A 140 -14.33 5.20 -6.63
N LEU A 141 -15.04 6.12 -7.26
CA LEU A 141 -16.27 5.80 -7.98
C LEU A 141 -15.96 4.98 -9.23
N GLY A 142 -15.16 5.53 -10.15
CA GLY A 142 -14.86 4.95 -11.45
C GLY A 142 -13.40 4.55 -11.66
N HIS A 143 -12.58 4.45 -10.61
CA HIS A 143 -11.13 4.23 -10.72
C HIS A 143 -10.44 5.34 -11.54
N GLU A 144 -10.81 6.60 -11.32
CA GLU A 144 -10.27 7.74 -12.04
C GLU A 144 -8.89 8.16 -11.50
N HIS A 145 -8.06 8.73 -12.37
CA HIS A 145 -6.84 9.40 -11.93
C HIS A 145 -7.19 10.66 -11.12
N LEU A 146 -6.93 10.63 -9.82
CA LEU A 146 -7.36 11.70 -8.91
C LEU A 146 -6.60 13.02 -9.12
N LEU A 147 -5.39 12.97 -9.68
CA LEU A 147 -4.60 14.15 -10.01
C LEU A 147 -5.04 14.85 -11.30
N ARG A 148 -5.80 14.16 -12.16
CA ARG A 148 -6.22 14.70 -13.45
C ARG A 148 -7.41 15.64 -13.27
N ARG A 149 -7.24 16.87 -13.76
CA ARG A 149 -8.31 17.88 -13.83
C ARG A 149 -9.09 17.72 -15.13
N LEU A 150 -10.38 18.01 -15.07
CA LEU A 150 -11.20 18.13 -16.27
C LEU A 150 -10.85 19.45 -17.01
N GLU A 151 -11.20 19.52 -18.30
CA GLU A 151 -10.99 20.73 -19.09
C GLU A 151 -11.70 21.93 -18.45
N GLY A 152 -10.95 23.01 -18.19
CA GLY A 152 -11.46 24.22 -17.54
C GLY A 152 -11.74 24.09 -16.04
N GLU A 153 -11.43 22.96 -15.41
CA GLU A 153 -11.67 22.72 -13.99
C GLU A 153 -10.61 23.42 -13.12
N ASP A 154 -11.05 24.39 -12.32
CA ASP A 154 -10.19 25.01 -11.32
C ASP A 154 -9.92 24.08 -10.12
N LYS A 155 -8.95 24.46 -9.29
CA LYS A 155 -8.55 23.67 -8.11
C LYS A 155 -9.71 23.40 -7.14
N VAL A 156 -10.64 24.34 -6.96
CA VAL A 156 -11.74 24.23 -5.98
C VAL A 156 -12.76 23.21 -6.47
N ASN A 157 -13.15 23.30 -7.75
CA ASN A 157 -14.09 22.38 -8.38
C ASN A 157 -13.50 20.97 -8.51
N TRP A 158 -12.22 20.86 -8.88
CA TRP A 158 -11.48 19.60 -8.88
C TRP A 158 -11.52 18.93 -7.50
N LEU A 159 -11.11 19.64 -6.45
CA LEU A 159 -11.05 19.06 -5.11
C LEU A 159 -12.44 18.65 -4.61
N LYS A 160 -13.48 19.44 -4.90
CA LYS A 160 -14.87 19.10 -4.58
C LYS A 160 -15.36 17.85 -5.32
N ARG A 161 -14.98 17.68 -6.59
CA ARG A 161 -15.31 16.48 -7.36
C ARG A 161 -14.63 15.24 -6.76
N ILE A 162 -13.35 15.34 -6.41
CA ILE A 162 -12.61 14.25 -5.73
C ILE A 162 -13.24 13.93 -4.38
N GLU A 163 -13.66 14.94 -3.61
CA GLU A 163 -14.37 14.77 -2.34
C GLU A 163 -15.67 13.98 -2.52
N SER A 164 -16.54 14.43 -3.43
CA SER A 164 -17.82 13.77 -3.71
C SER A 164 -17.61 12.32 -4.10
N ASN A 165 -16.63 12.07 -4.97
CA ASN A 165 -16.29 10.75 -5.45
C ASN A 165 -15.92 9.79 -4.31
N VAL A 166 -14.98 10.19 -3.43
CA VAL A 166 -14.58 9.38 -2.29
C VAL A 166 -15.75 9.15 -1.33
N LEU A 167 -16.50 10.19 -0.99
CA LEU A 167 -17.59 10.12 -0.01
C LEU A 167 -18.80 9.32 -0.50
N GLU A 168 -19.18 9.46 -1.77
CA GLU A 168 -20.28 8.69 -2.37
C GLU A 168 -19.95 7.21 -2.44
N THR A 169 -18.71 6.87 -2.81
CA THR A 169 -18.21 5.49 -2.85
C THR A 169 -18.26 4.85 -1.47
N GLU A 170 -17.75 5.53 -0.44
CA GLU A 170 -17.79 5.02 0.94
C GLU A 170 -19.23 4.89 1.44
N SER A 171 -20.09 5.87 1.16
CA SER A 171 -21.49 5.86 1.56
C SER A 171 -22.23 4.66 0.96
N LEU A 172 -21.98 4.34 -0.31
CA LEU A 172 -22.57 3.18 -0.96
C LEU A 172 -22.05 1.87 -0.36
N ILE A 173 -20.74 1.73 -0.12
CA ILE A 173 -20.17 0.55 0.55
C ILE A 173 -20.81 0.39 1.95
N ALA A 174 -20.92 1.46 2.72
CA ALA A 174 -21.53 1.45 4.04
C ALA A 174 -23.02 1.10 3.99
N GLN A 175 -23.76 1.60 3.00
CA GLN A 175 -25.17 1.27 2.81
C GLN A 175 -25.37 -0.22 2.50
N LYS A 176 -24.50 -0.82 1.67
CA LYS A 176 -24.62 -2.22 1.25
C LYS A 176 -24.17 -3.19 2.35
N THR A 177 -23.08 -2.86 3.05
CA THR A 177 -22.41 -3.77 4.00
C THR A 177 -22.74 -3.51 5.47
N GLY A 178 -23.21 -2.30 5.81
CA GLY A 178 -23.32 -1.83 7.19
C GLY A 178 -21.99 -1.40 7.82
N VAL A 179 -20.89 -1.42 7.07
CA VAL A 179 -19.53 -1.11 7.56
C VAL A 179 -18.91 0.01 6.73
N SER A 180 -18.33 1.01 7.42
CA SER A 180 -17.49 2.05 6.81
C SER A 180 -16.11 1.97 7.45
N LEU A 181 -15.13 1.48 6.69
CA LEU A 181 -13.75 1.38 7.16
C LEU A 181 -13.01 2.71 7.05
N LYS A 182 -13.42 3.58 6.12
CA LYS A 182 -12.70 4.79 5.75
C LYS A 182 -11.23 4.52 5.43
N ILE A 183 -11.01 3.50 4.60
CA ILE A 183 -9.69 3.17 4.04
C ILE A 183 -9.82 3.27 2.52
N LEU A 184 -8.98 4.10 1.91
CA LEU A 184 -8.93 4.31 0.47
C LEU A 184 -7.68 3.67 -0.13
N ALA A 185 -7.80 2.95 -1.24
CA ALA A 185 -6.67 2.74 -2.13
C ALA A 185 -6.71 3.81 -3.23
N TYR A 186 -5.62 4.55 -3.40
CA TYR A 186 -5.51 5.51 -4.50
C TYR A 186 -5.47 4.77 -5.84
N PRO A 187 -6.39 5.03 -6.79
CA PRO A 187 -6.26 4.57 -8.16
C PRO A 187 -4.87 4.93 -8.69
N TYR A 188 -4.19 3.96 -9.31
CA TYR A 188 -2.83 4.10 -9.85
C TYR A 188 -1.74 4.47 -8.81
N GLY A 189 -2.08 4.53 -7.52
CA GLY A 189 -1.23 5.01 -6.45
C GLY A 189 -1.02 6.53 -6.42
N GLU A 190 -1.84 7.30 -7.15
CA GLU A 190 -1.65 8.73 -7.37
C GLU A 190 -2.36 9.59 -6.31
N TYR A 191 -1.63 10.52 -5.71
CA TYR A 191 -2.14 11.47 -4.73
C TYR A 191 -1.25 12.72 -4.66
N ASN A 192 -1.74 13.78 -4.02
CA ASN A 192 -0.99 15.01 -3.72
C ASN A 192 -1.34 15.51 -2.31
N SER A 193 -0.72 16.59 -1.85
CA SER A 193 -0.98 17.09 -0.49
C SER A 193 -2.43 17.56 -0.30
N ASP A 194 -3.08 18.08 -1.34
CA ASP A 194 -4.48 18.52 -1.26
C ASP A 194 -5.43 17.33 -0.99
N ILE A 195 -5.28 16.22 -1.73
CA ILE A 195 -6.07 15.00 -1.53
C ILE A 195 -5.75 14.40 -0.15
N GLN A 196 -4.47 14.33 0.24
CA GLN A 196 -4.11 13.81 1.56
C GLN A 196 -4.76 14.63 2.70
N ASN A 197 -4.81 15.96 2.58
CA ASN A 197 -5.46 16.82 3.56
C ASN A 197 -6.97 16.61 3.59
N LEU A 198 -7.61 16.46 2.43
CA LEU A 198 -9.03 16.11 2.33
C LEU A 198 -9.33 14.80 3.05
N LEU A 199 -8.55 13.74 2.80
CA LEU A 199 -8.73 12.45 3.46
C LEU A 199 -8.53 12.54 4.98
N LYS A 200 -7.52 13.30 5.43
CA LYS A 200 -7.29 13.56 6.86
C LYS A 200 -8.51 14.23 7.50
N GLN A 201 -9.10 15.24 6.85
CA GLN A 201 -10.29 15.96 7.35
C GLN A 201 -11.50 15.03 7.52
N HIS A 202 -11.64 14.01 6.67
CA HIS A 202 -12.74 13.04 6.74
C HIS A 202 -12.44 11.80 7.59
N GLY A 203 -11.24 11.71 8.17
CA GLY A 203 -10.80 10.62 9.03
C GLY A 203 -10.43 9.34 8.26
N TYR A 204 -10.03 9.46 7.00
CA TYR A 204 -9.58 8.34 6.19
C TYR A 204 -8.12 7.97 6.48
N ALA A 205 -7.83 6.68 6.40
CA ALA A 205 -6.51 6.21 6.04
C ALA A 205 -6.45 5.96 4.53
N ALA A 206 -5.25 5.99 3.95
CA ALA A 206 -5.09 5.69 2.54
C ALA A 206 -3.81 4.92 2.23
N VAL A 207 -3.91 3.98 1.30
CA VAL A 207 -2.81 3.16 0.80
C VAL A 207 -2.44 3.57 -0.62
N GLY A 208 -1.14 3.71 -0.87
CA GLY A 208 -0.60 3.95 -2.20
C GLY A 208 -0.08 2.68 -2.87
N GLN A 209 0.76 2.86 -3.89
CA GLN A 209 1.44 1.77 -4.62
C GLN A 209 2.98 1.84 -4.49
N GLN A 210 3.49 2.76 -3.67
CA GLN A 210 4.90 2.87 -3.34
C GLN A 210 5.32 1.72 -2.42
N SER A 211 6.47 1.12 -2.71
CA SER A 211 6.97 -0.06 -2.01
C SER A 211 7.46 0.28 -0.60
N GLY A 212 7.17 -0.58 0.37
CA GLY A 212 7.63 -0.40 1.75
C GLY A 212 6.78 -1.19 2.73
N ALA A 213 7.30 -1.39 3.93
CA ALA A 213 6.51 -1.89 5.04
C ALA A 213 5.81 -0.73 5.75
N ALA A 214 4.58 -0.98 6.16
CA ALA A 214 3.76 -0.06 6.95
C ALA A 214 4.10 -0.19 8.43
N GLY A 215 3.98 0.89 9.20
CA GLY A 215 4.28 0.88 10.63
C GLY A 215 4.12 2.26 11.27
N PRO A 216 4.64 2.47 12.48
CA PRO A 216 4.48 3.72 13.24
C PRO A 216 5.01 4.97 12.54
N TYR A 217 5.93 4.83 11.58
CA TYR A 217 6.50 5.94 10.81
C TYR A 217 5.79 6.19 9.47
N SER A 218 4.72 5.44 9.16
CA SER A 218 3.91 5.67 7.96
C SER A 218 3.01 6.90 8.12
N ASP A 219 2.93 7.74 7.09
CA ASP A 219 1.82 8.70 6.98
C ASP A 219 0.52 7.91 6.77
N LEU A 220 -0.47 8.14 7.62
CA LEU A 220 -1.76 7.44 7.60
C LEU A 220 -2.50 7.61 6.26
N THR A 221 -2.22 8.67 5.49
CA THR A 221 -2.77 8.87 4.14
C THR A 221 -1.79 8.58 3.01
N ALA A 222 -0.69 7.89 3.29
CA ALA A 222 0.25 7.40 2.27
C ALA A 222 0.92 6.10 2.72
N ILE A 223 0.12 5.14 3.18
CA ILE A 223 0.62 3.85 3.65
C ILE A 223 1.16 3.04 2.46
N PRO A 224 2.41 2.52 2.52
CA PRO A 224 3.02 1.82 1.40
C PRO A 224 2.46 0.40 1.22
N ARG A 225 2.55 -0.12 -0.01
CA ARG A 225 2.19 -1.49 -0.37
C ARG A 225 3.21 -2.08 -1.31
N PHE A 226 3.33 -3.40 -1.33
CA PHE A 226 4.12 -4.11 -2.33
C PHE A 226 3.21 -4.71 -3.41
N PRO A 227 3.35 -4.29 -4.69
CA PRO A 227 2.74 -5.00 -5.80
C PRO A 227 3.27 -6.44 -5.89
N VAL A 228 2.34 -7.38 -6.07
CA VAL A 228 2.61 -8.83 -6.18
C VAL A 228 2.01 -9.40 -7.47
N ALA A 229 2.22 -8.70 -8.58
CA ALA A 229 1.73 -9.06 -9.91
C ALA A 229 2.85 -9.05 -10.95
N GLY A 230 2.65 -9.76 -12.06
CA GLY A 230 3.57 -9.78 -13.21
C GLY A 230 5.03 -10.04 -12.81
N PRO A 231 5.96 -9.12 -13.12
CA PRO A 231 7.38 -9.30 -12.77
C PRO A 231 7.63 -9.36 -11.26
N TYR A 232 6.69 -8.86 -10.44
CA TYR A 232 6.81 -8.79 -8.99
C TYR A 232 6.16 -9.98 -8.26
N ALA A 233 5.50 -10.89 -8.97
CA ALA A 233 4.83 -12.06 -8.40
C ALA A 233 5.78 -13.24 -8.08
N LYS A 234 7.07 -13.14 -8.42
CA LYS A 234 8.04 -14.22 -8.15
C LYS A 234 8.23 -14.40 -6.64
N LEU A 235 7.99 -15.62 -6.15
CA LEU A 235 8.08 -15.93 -4.72
C LEU A 235 9.45 -15.57 -4.14
N GLN A 236 10.55 -15.85 -4.84
CA GLN A 236 11.90 -15.55 -4.36
C GLN A 236 12.10 -14.08 -3.99
N SER A 237 11.64 -13.15 -4.85
CA SER A 237 11.70 -11.71 -4.55
C SER A 237 10.68 -11.29 -3.51
N LEU A 238 9.51 -11.96 -3.46
CA LEU A 238 8.48 -11.68 -2.47
C LEU A 238 8.96 -12.00 -1.05
N LYS A 239 9.75 -13.06 -0.84
CA LYS A 239 10.30 -13.41 0.48
C LYS A 239 11.06 -12.22 1.09
N VAL A 240 11.91 -11.56 0.30
CA VAL A 240 12.67 -10.38 0.76
C VAL A 240 11.72 -9.25 1.17
N LYS A 241 10.69 -8.98 0.35
CA LYS A 241 9.70 -7.93 0.63
C LYS A 241 8.90 -8.22 1.89
N LEU A 242 8.53 -9.48 2.13
CA LEU A 242 7.76 -9.92 3.31
C LEU A 242 8.51 -9.73 4.64
N HIS A 243 9.84 -9.65 4.60
CA HIS A 243 10.68 -9.33 5.76
C HIS A 243 11.12 -7.86 5.82
N SER A 244 10.48 -6.97 5.04
CA SER A 244 10.81 -5.55 5.08
C SER A 244 10.35 -4.92 6.40
N LEU A 245 11.15 -3.95 6.88
CA LEU A 245 10.87 -3.14 8.05
C LEU A 245 10.40 -1.73 7.62
N ASN A 246 9.55 -1.11 8.43
CA ASN A 246 9.09 0.26 8.28
C ASN A 246 10.26 1.18 8.58
N MET A 247 10.81 1.84 7.55
CA MET A 247 11.95 2.73 7.74
C MET A 247 11.56 3.87 8.69
N PRO A 248 12.37 4.18 9.71
CA PRO A 248 12.02 5.13 10.75
C PRO A 248 12.20 6.58 10.28
N VAL A 249 11.41 6.97 9.29
CA VAL A 249 11.40 8.30 8.69
C VAL A 249 10.69 9.27 9.65
N LEU A 250 11.43 10.25 10.15
CA LEU A 250 10.91 11.28 11.05
C LEU A 250 10.31 12.46 10.27
N SER A 251 10.89 12.80 9.12
CA SER A 251 10.37 13.85 8.23
C SER A 251 10.98 13.77 6.84
N ILE A 252 10.27 14.33 5.86
CA ILE A 252 10.73 14.48 4.48
C ILE A 252 10.51 15.90 3.97
N SER A 253 11.29 16.31 2.97
CA SER A 253 11.08 17.56 2.25
C SER A 253 11.63 17.47 0.82
N PRO A 254 10.85 17.82 -0.23
CA PRO A 254 9.42 18.14 -0.17
C PRO A 254 8.59 16.87 0.11
N ALA A 255 7.43 17.07 0.75
CA ALA A 255 6.45 15.99 0.96
C ALA A 255 5.42 15.89 -0.18
N GLU A 256 5.24 16.97 -0.94
CA GLU A 256 4.32 17.05 -2.09
C GLU A 256 4.81 16.12 -3.22
N PRO A 257 4.11 15.01 -3.52
CA PRO A 257 4.52 14.11 -4.60
C PRO A 257 4.20 14.63 -6.01
N GLU A 258 3.23 15.54 -6.18
CA GLU A 258 2.92 16.12 -7.49
C GLU A 258 3.95 17.18 -7.88
N LEU A 259 4.68 16.94 -8.96
CA LEU A 259 5.75 17.81 -9.42
C LEU A 259 5.21 18.98 -10.22
N GLY A 260 5.55 20.19 -9.77
CA GLY A 260 5.28 21.42 -10.51
C GLY A 260 6.06 21.53 -11.83
N ALA A 261 5.59 22.40 -12.70
CA ALA A 261 6.24 22.68 -13.98
C ALA A 261 7.72 23.04 -13.77
N SER A 262 8.61 22.45 -14.58
CA SER A 262 10.06 22.68 -14.58
C SER A 262 10.85 22.20 -13.35
N GLN A 263 10.26 21.39 -12.45
CA GLN A 263 10.95 20.78 -11.30
C GLN A 263 10.91 19.24 -11.35
N TRP A 264 11.44 18.65 -12.43
CA TRP A 264 11.35 17.19 -12.67
C TRP A 264 12.46 16.36 -12.00
N ARG A 265 13.33 17.01 -11.22
CA ARG A 265 14.37 16.38 -10.39
C ARG A 265 14.23 16.88 -8.97
N PRO A 266 13.18 16.50 -8.23
CA PRO A 266 13.02 16.93 -6.85
C PRO A 266 14.25 16.47 -6.05
N THR A 267 14.82 17.38 -5.27
CA THR A 267 15.80 17.02 -4.24
C THR A 267 15.04 16.63 -2.99
N LEU A 268 15.03 15.35 -2.67
CA LEU A 268 14.39 14.82 -1.49
C LEU A 268 15.36 14.82 -0.33
N THR A 269 14.99 15.47 0.76
CA THR A 269 15.67 15.39 2.05
C THR A 269 14.86 14.49 2.97
N VAL A 270 15.53 13.57 3.66
CA VAL A 270 14.93 12.60 4.57
C VAL A 270 15.66 12.65 5.90
N THR A 271 14.90 12.80 6.99
CA THR A 271 15.40 12.69 8.36
C THR A 271 14.99 11.35 8.94
N LEU A 272 15.94 10.60 9.49
CA LEU A 272 15.73 9.26 10.05
C LEU A 272 15.97 9.22 11.56
N ASP A 273 15.31 8.29 12.24
CA ASP A 273 15.85 7.73 13.47
C ASP A 273 17.01 6.79 13.13
N MET A 274 18.17 7.02 13.74
CA MET A 274 19.41 6.31 13.42
C MET A 274 19.74 5.20 14.42
N THR A 275 18.81 4.86 15.33
CA THR A 275 19.01 3.86 16.38
C THR A 275 19.48 2.52 15.82
N ASP A 276 18.82 2.04 14.76
CA ASP A 276 19.12 0.74 14.12
C ASP A 276 19.65 0.85 12.68
N ILE A 277 20.05 2.06 12.25
CA ILE A 277 20.48 2.34 10.87
C ILE A 277 21.94 2.84 10.84
N ALA A 278 22.70 2.37 9.85
CA ALA A 278 24.04 2.89 9.56
C ALA A 278 24.05 3.75 8.28
N GLN A 279 24.63 4.94 8.36
CA GLN A 279 24.65 5.92 7.27
C GLN A 279 25.18 5.34 5.95
N GLN A 280 26.31 4.66 6.03
CA GLN A 280 27.04 4.05 4.93
C GLN A 280 26.30 2.87 4.26
N GLN A 281 25.25 2.35 4.90
CA GLN A 281 24.47 1.23 4.38
C GLN A 281 23.15 1.67 3.73
N VAL A 282 22.79 2.95 3.82
CA VAL A 282 21.60 3.49 3.15
C VAL A 282 21.87 3.57 1.64
N MET A 283 21.05 2.88 0.86
CA MET A 283 21.08 2.93 -0.60
C MET A 283 19.73 3.42 -1.12
N CYS A 284 19.75 4.37 -2.04
CA CYS A 284 18.57 4.79 -2.77
C CYS A 284 18.57 4.23 -4.20
N PHE A 285 17.39 4.07 -4.77
CA PHE A 285 17.16 3.52 -6.10
C PHE A 285 16.15 4.42 -6.80
N ILE A 286 16.59 5.02 -7.89
CA ILE A 286 15.77 5.94 -8.68
C ILE A 286 15.30 5.19 -9.92
N GLN A 287 13.99 5.22 -10.17
CA GLN A 287 13.40 4.51 -11.31
C GLN A 287 14.08 4.94 -12.62
N GLY A 288 14.57 3.96 -13.37
CA GLY A 288 15.29 4.18 -14.63
C GLY A 288 16.74 4.65 -14.49
N GLN A 289 17.23 4.92 -13.27
CA GLN A 289 18.58 5.50 -13.04
C GLN A 289 19.45 4.65 -12.10
N GLY A 290 18.89 3.59 -11.50
CA GLY A 290 19.66 2.60 -10.73
C GLY A 290 19.93 3.01 -9.29
N ALA A 291 20.94 2.37 -8.69
CA ALA A 291 21.28 2.53 -7.28
C ALA A 291 22.23 3.73 -7.06
N LYS A 292 22.01 4.47 -5.99
CA LYS A 292 22.74 5.68 -5.64
C LYS A 292 22.85 5.84 -4.12
N GLN A 293 24.05 6.17 -3.64
CA GLN A 293 24.26 6.56 -2.25
C GLN A 293 23.71 7.99 -2.05
N PRO A 294 22.94 8.25 -0.99
CA PRO A 294 22.50 9.60 -0.68
C PRO A 294 23.64 10.46 -0.13
N THR A 295 23.48 11.78 -0.19
CA THR A 295 24.41 12.74 0.39
C THR A 295 23.98 13.06 1.82
N TRP A 296 24.76 12.64 2.81
CA TRP A 296 24.48 12.97 4.21
C TRP A 296 24.74 14.45 4.49
N ILE A 297 23.72 15.15 4.96
CA ILE A 297 23.78 16.57 5.36
C ILE A 297 24.33 16.66 6.78
N ASN A 298 23.90 15.74 7.64
CA ASN A 298 24.35 15.62 9.03
C ASN A 298 24.16 14.18 9.52
N LYS A 299 24.24 13.96 10.84
CA LYS A 299 24.20 12.65 11.50
C LYS A 299 22.91 11.84 11.29
N ASN A 300 21.77 12.48 11.00
CA ASN A 300 20.49 11.79 10.83
C ASN A 300 19.66 12.28 9.64
N GLN A 301 20.23 13.09 8.77
CA GLN A 301 19.54 13.63 7.60
C GLN A 301 20.40 13.50 6.35
N PHE A 302 19.77 13.03 5.27
CA PHE A 302 20.40 12.93 3.95
C PHE A 302 19.55 13.58 2.86
N SER A 303 20.17 13.91 1.74
CA SER A 303 19.48 14.29 0.50
C SER A 303 19.75 13.30 -0.63
N ILE A 304 18.78 13.17 -1.53
CA ILE A 304 18.86 12.37 -2.74
C ILE A 304 18.14 13.09 -3.89
N GLN A 305 18.74 13.04 -5.07
CA GLN A 305 18.19 13.66 -6.28
C GLN A 305 18.53 12.79 -7.49
N ALA A 306 17.59 12.72 -8.43
CA ALA A 306 17.78 12.12 -9.75
C ALA A 306 18.87 12.84 -10.55
N ASP A 307 19.66 12.07 -11.30
CA ASP A 307 20.71 12.60 -12.18
C ASP A 307 20.10 13.19 -13.46
N THR A 308 19.08 12.52 -14.01
CA THR A 308 18.29 12.99 -15.15
C THR A 308 16.85 13.26 -14.74
N ASP A 309 16.14 14.06 -15.55
CA ASP A 309 14.72 14.33 -15.32
C ASP A 309 13.91 13.03 -15.21
N LEU A 310 13.00 12.99 -14.24
CA LEU A 310 12.04 11.91 -14.11
C LEU A 310 11.09 11.92 -15.30
N SER A 311 10.74 10.76 -15.85
CA SER A 311 9.75 10.67 -16.94
C SER A 311 8.39 11.19 -16.50
N ALA A 312 7.59 11.68 -17.45
CA ALA A 312 6.17 11.95 -17.19
C ALA A 312 5.44 10.68 -16.71
N GLY A 313 4.39 10.88 -15.94
CA GLY A 313 3.66 9.83 -15.23
C GLY A 313 4.25 9.58 -13.84
N ARG A 314 4.30 8.30 -13.47
CA ARG A 314 4.65 7.82 -12.13
C ARG A 314 6.14 7.48 -12.03
N SER A 315 6.82 8.06 -11.05
CA SER A 315 8.20 7.81 -10.69
C SER A 315 8.33 7.63 -9.17
N ARG A 316 9.51 7.23 -8.69
CA ARG A 316 9.78 7.11 -7.25
C ARG A 316 11.25 7.13 -6.92
N TYR A 317 11.55 7.56 -5.69
CA TYR A 317 12.83 7.32 -5.02
C TYR A 317 12.61 6.29 -3.92
N ASN A 318 13.28 5.14 -4.02
CA ASN A 318 13.20 4.09 -3.01
C ASN A 318 14.51 4.05 -2.24
N CYS A 319 14.50 4.22 -0.92
CA CYS A 319 15.69 4.09 -0.09
C CYS A 319 15.56 2.89 0.86
N THR A 320 16.60 2.09 0.96
CA THR A 320 16.65 0.90 1.79
C THR A 320 17.91 0.88 2.65
N SER A 321 17.84 0.23 3.80
CA SER A 321 18.99 0.01 4.67
C SER A 321 18.81 -1.28 5.47
N PRO A 322 19.85 -2.12 5.63
CA PRO A 322 19.78 -3.24 6.56
C PRO A 322 19.69 -2.74 8.00
N SER A 323 18.83 -3.39 8.78
CA SER A 323 18.76 -3.29 10.24
C SER A 323 20.05 -3.83 10.85
N ARG A 324 20.63 -3.12 11.83
CA ARG A 324 21.81 -3.61 12.57
C ARG A 324 21.44 -4.76 13.49
N ALA A 325 20.22 -4.78 14.01
CA ALA A 325 19.73 -5.79 14.93
C ALA A 325 19.38 -7.12 14.23
N THR A 326 18.70 -7.07 13.09
CA THR A 326 18.08 -8.26 12.48
C THR A 326 18.68 -8.63 11.12
N GLY A 327 19.32 -7.68 10.42
CA GLY A 327 19.74 -7.85 9.03
C GLY A 327 18.60 -7.77 8.00
N ASN A 328 17.34 -7.68 8.44
CA ASN A 328 16.20 -7.36 7.57
C ASN A 328 16.31 -5.93 7.03
N TYR A 329 15.59 -5.61 5.96
CA TYR A 329 15.75 -4.32 5.28
C TYR A 329 14.64 -3.34 5.65
N TYR A 330 15.03 -2.19 6.19
CA TYR A 330 14.20 -0.99 6.19
C TYR A 330 13.94 -0.53 4.77
N TRP A 331 12.68 -0.16 4.48
CA TRP A 331 12.27 0.27 3.14
C TRP A 331 11.41 1.53 3.21
N PHE A 332 11.86 2.58 2.53
CA PHE A 332 11.13 3.82 2.31
C PHE A 332 11.00 4.09 0.82
N SER A 333 9.84 4.57 0.37
CA SER A 333 9.65 5.02 -1.00
C SER A 333 8.85 6.31 -1.03
N GLN A 334 9.38 7.31 -1.73
CA GLN A 334 8.65 8.55 -2.05
C GLN A 334 8.22 8.49 -3.52
N PRO A 335 6.91 8.47 -3.81
CA PRO A 335 6.42 8.58 -5.19
C PRO A 335 6.53 10.03 -5.70
N TRP A 336 6.60 10.16 -7.01
CA TRP A 336 6.58 11.43 -7.74
C TRP A 336 5.66 11.31 -8.94
N PHE A 337 4.81 12.31 -9.13
CA PHE A 337 3.84 12.35 -10.23
C PHE A 337 4.11 13.57 -11.08
N ARG A 338 4.36 13.36 -12.37
CA ARG A 338 4.73 14.42 -13.31
C ARG A 338 3.77 14.44 -14.50
N PRO A 339 3.08 15.56 -14.79
CA PRO A 339 2.43 15.75 -16.09
C PRO A 339 3.49 15.95 -17.20
N LEU A 340 3.06 15.79 -18.45
CA LEU A 340 3.81 16.22 -19.63
C LEU A 340 4.09 17.73 -19.57
N ASP A 341 5.02 18.18 -20.42
CA ASP A 341 5.49 19.58 -20.42
C ASP A 341 4.39 20.58 -20.79
N ASN A 342 3.37 20.12 -21.51
CA ASN A 342 2.17 20.87 -21.86
C ASN A 342 1.09 20.86 -20.74
N GLY A 343 1.35 20.20 -19.61
CA GLY A 343 0.43 20.08 -18.47
C GLY A 343 -0.58 18.92 -18.59
N GLU A 344 -0.59 18.19 -19.72
CA GLU A 344 -1.43 17.01 -19.89
C GLU A 344 -0.82 15.79 -19.19
N TRP A 345 -1.60 14.74 -19.00
CA TRP A 345 -1.12 13.48 -18.43
C TRP A 345 -0.87 12.44 -19.52
N PRO A 346 0.16 11.58 -19.38
CA PRO A 346 0.39 10.51 -20.34
C PRO A 346 -0.82 9.57 -20.41
N ALA A 347 -1.08 9.08 -21.62
CA ALA A 347 -1.99 7.95 -21.82
C ALA A 347 -1.41 6.71 -21.15
N GLU A 348 -2.28 5.83 -20.65
CA GLU A 348 -1.90 4.57 -20.00
C GLU A 348 -2.18 3.36 -20.89
#